data_AF-A0A7V8DCJ1-F1
#
_entry.id   AF-A0A7V8DCJ1-F1
#
_cell.length_a   1.000
_cell.length_b   1.000
_cell.length_c   1.000
_cell.angle_alpha   90.00
_cell.angle_beta   90.00
_cell.angle_gamma   90.00
#
_symmetry.space_group_name_H-M   'P 1'
#
loop_
_entity.id
_entity.type
_entity.pdbx_description
1 polymer ?
#
loop_
_entity_poly.entity_id
_entity_poly.type
_entity_poly.pdbx_seq_one_letter_code
_entity_poly.pdbx_strand_id
1 'polypeptide(L)'
;MPIAILAGAFVTAAVLTDMNPVFRWSLAVIAGGGAAGAVKFMTSVLRGASTVGTGGMANPVLSVAELVISGVMAVLAVFLPLLMAAGVFLGIFFGGRKVYRKLAARPVAEVP
;
A
#
# COMPACT_ATOMS: atom_id res chain seq x y z
N MET A 1 4.31 -19.78 4.18
CA MET A 1 3.26 -19.08 3.44
C MET A 1 2.19 -18.45 4.33
N PRO A 2 1.60 -19.14 5.34
CA PRO A 2 0.47 -18.58 6.09
C PRO A 2 0.85 -17.36 6.96
N ILE A 3 2.02 -17.40 7.61
CA ILE A 3 2.45 -16.35 8.55
C ILE A 3 2.59 -14.98 7.88
N ALA A 4 2.99 -14.92 6.61
CA ALA A 4 3.13 -13.65 5.90
C ALA A 4 1.78 -12.96 5.65
N ILE A 5 0.75 -13.75 5.33
CA ILE A 5 -0.62 -13.25 5.16
C ILE A 5 -1.12 -12.67 6.49
N LEU A 6 -0.91 -13.41 7.58
CA LEU A 6 -1.28 -12.95 8.92
C LEU A 6 -0.54 -11.66 9.29
N ALA A 7 0.78 -11.61 9.09
CA ALA A 7 1.57 -10.42 9.38
C ALA A 7 1.09 -9.20 8.58
N GLY A 8 0.85 -9.35 7.27
CA GLY A 8 0.32 -8.27 6.43
C GLY A 8 -1.05 -7.78 6.90
N ALA A 9 -1.94 -8.70 7.26
CA ALA A 9 -3.24 -8.37 7.83
C ALA A 9 -3.11 -7.63 9.16
N PHE A 10 -2.28 -8.10 10.09
CA PHE A 10 -2.09 -7.44 11.39
C PHE A 10 -1.51 -6.03 11.26
N VAL A 11 -0.49 -5.84 10.41
CA VAL A 11 0.09 -4.50 10.17
C VAL A 11 -0.98 -3.54 9.64
N THR A 12 -1.79 -3.98 8.68
CA THR A 12 -2.87 -3.15 8.12
C THR A 12 -3.97 -2.90 9.16
N ALA A 13 -4.34 -3.90 9.94
CA ALA A 13 -5.29 -3.73 11.04
C ALA A 13 -4.76 -2.75 12.10
N ALA A 14 -3.45 -2.67 12.33
CA ALA A 14 -2.86 -1.79 13.34
C ALA A 14 -3.01 -0.30 13.02
N VAL A 15 -3.02 0.08 11.73
CA VAL A 15 -3.21 1.48 11.30
C VAL A 15 -4.68 1.86 11.07
N LEU A 16 -5.59 0.88 11.02
CA LEU A 16 -7.04 1.13 10.93
C LEU A 16 -7.67 1.17 12.33
N THR A 17 -7.54 2.31 13.02
CA THR A 17 -7.94 2.47 14.43
C THR A 17 -9.42 2.80 14.62
N ASP A 18 -10.03 3.59 13.72
CA ASP A 18 -11.36 4.18 13.88
C ASP A 18 -12.41 3.59 12.93
N MET A 19 -12.44 2.27 12.81
CA MET A 19 -13.35 1.55 11.93
C MET A 19 -14.11 0.45 12.67
N ASN A 20 -15.34 0.17 12.23
CA ASN A 20 -16.08 -0.99 12.70
C ASN A 20 -15.24 -2.28 12.48
N PRO A 21 -15.18 -3.19 13.46
CA PRO A 21 -14.34 -4.40 13.40
C PRO A 21 -14.51 -5.24 12.13
N VAL A 22 -15.74 -5.37 11.63
CA VAL A 22 -16.03 -6.16 10.41
C VAL A 22 -15.31 -5.57 9.20
N PHE A 23 -15.41 -4.25 9.01
CA PHE A 23 -14.72 -3.55 7.92
C PHE A 23 -13.21 -3.52 8.13
N ARG A 24 -12.75 -3.29 9.37
CA ARG A 24 -11.32 -3.28 9.72
C ARG A 24 -10.63 -4.58 9.33
N TRP A 25 -11.18 -5.72 9.75
CA TRP A 25 -10.59 -7.02 9.46
C TRP A 25 -10.75 -7.43 8.00
N SER A 26 -11.89 -7.09 7.37
CA SER A 26 -12.08 -7.36 5.94
C SER A 26 -11.04 -6.62 5.09
N LEU A 27 -10.84 -5.33 5.32
CA LEU A 27 -9.82 -4.54 4.64
C LEU A 27 -8.41 -4.99 4.99
N ALA A 28 -8.15 -5.32 6.25
CA ALA A 28 -6.84 -5.81 6.68
C ALA A 28 -6.45 -7.10 5.94
N VAL A 29 -7.36 -8.07 5.83
CA VAL A 29 -7.12 -9.33 5.13
C VAL A 29 -6.95 -9.10 3.62
N ILE A 30 -7.81 -8.29 3.00
CA ILE A 30 -7.77 -8.04 1.56
C ILE A 30 -6.52 -7.22 1.17
N ALA A 31 -6.33 -6.05 1.79
CA ALA A 31 -5.26 -5.14 1.43
C ALA A 31 -3.90 -5.63 1.95
N GLY A 32 -3.79 -5.92 3.25
CA GLY A 32 -2.54 -6.33 3.89
C GLY A 32 -2.21 -7.79 3.64
N GLY A 33 -3.14 -8.67 3.99
CA GLY A 33 -2.97 -10.11 3.85
C GLY A 33 -2.83 -10.55 2.38
N GLY A 34 -3.68 -10.01 1.50
CA GLY A 34 -3.66 -10.29 0.06
C GLY A 34 -2.35 -9.86 -0.60
N ALA A 35 -1.87 -8.64 -0.33
CA ALA A 35 -0.60 -8.16 -0.89
C ALA A 35 0.60 -9.00 -0.40
N ALA A 36 0.70 -9.25 0.91
CA ALA A 36 1.77 -10.05 1.48
C ALA A 36 1.74 -11.51 0.97
N GLY A 37 0.54 -12.08 0.86
CA GLY A 37 0.32 -13.42 0.32
C GLY A 37 0.74 -13.54 -1.14
N ALA A 38 0.33 -12.61 -1.99
CA ALA A 38 0.66 -12.59 -3.41
C ALA A 38 2.18 -12.52 -3.64
N VAL A 39 2.88 -11.62 -2.93
CA VAL A 39 4.34 -11.49 -3.05
C VAL A 39 5.03 -12.78 -2.62
N LYS A 40 4.70 -13.32 -1.43
CA LYS A 40 5.35 -14.56 -0.94
C LYS A 40 5.02 -15.77 -1.81
N PHE A 41 3.80 -15.85 -2.34
CA PHE A 41 3.42 -16.89 -3.28
C PHE A 41 4.28 -16.82 -4.54
N MET A 42 4.35 -15.65 -5.19
CA MET A 42 5.16 -15.45 -6.40
C MET A 42 6.62 -15.82 -6.17
N THR A 43 7.24 -15.34 -5.10
CA THR A 43 8.62 -15.69 -4.75
C THR A 43 8.82 -17.20 -4.60
N SER A 44 7.87 -17.88 -3.95
CA SER A 44 7.99 -19.32 -3.69
C SER A 44 7.86 -20.16 -4.95
N VAL A 45 6.94 -19.76 -5.85
CA VAL A 45 6.80 -20.37 -7.17
C VAL A 45 8.09 -20.17 -7.97
N LEU A 46 8.65 -18.96 -7.97
CA LEU A 46 9.84 -18.62 -8.75
C LEU A 46 11.08 -19.41 -8.28
N ARG A 47 11.25 -19.55 -6.96
CA ARG A 47 12.32 -20.39 -6.38
C ARG A 47 12.09 -21.88 -6.63
N GLY A 48 10.85 -22.35 -6.54
CA GLY A 48 10.48 -23.72 -6.89
C GLY A 48 10.79 -24.03 -8.35
N ALA A 49 10.39 -23.16 -9.27
CA ALA A 49 10.67 -23.28 -10.70
C ALA A 49 12.18 -23.24 -11.00
N SER A 50 12.94 -22.34 -10.36
CA SER A 50 14.41 -22.30 -10.50
C SER A 50 15.06 -23.60 -10.03
N THR A 51 14.57 -24.19 -8.94
CA THR A 51 15.12 -25.43 -8.37
C THR A 51 14.79 -26.62 -9.27
N VAL A 52 13.53 -26.76 -9.68
CA VAL A 52 13.08 -27.88 -10.53
C VAL A 52 13.64 -27.80 -11.95
N GLY A 53 13.65 -26.60 -12.55
CA GLY A 53 14.04 -26.42 -13.95
C GLY A 53 15.55 -26.42 -14.20
N THR A 54 16.36 -25.97 -13.23
CA THR A 54 17.82 -25.78 -13.43
C THR A 54 18.68 -26.42 -12.33
N GLY A 55 18.09 -27.19 -11.42
CA GLY A 55 18.80 -27.70 -10.23
C GLY A 55 19.26 -26.60 -9.27
N GLY A 56 18.71 -25.39 -9.38
CA GLY A 56 19.12 -24.22 -8.60
C GLY A 56 20.22 -23.37 -9.24
N MET A 57 20.71 -23.68 -10.44
CA MET A 57 21.71 -22.83 -11.12
C MET A 57 21.17 -21.45 -11.52
N ALA A 58 19.86 -21.30 -11.74
CA ALA A 58 19.24 -19.99 -12.01
C ALA A 58 18.99 -19.15 -10.73
N ASN A 59 19.19 -19.73 -9.54
CA ASN A 59 18.92 -19.09 -8.26
C ASN A 59 19.81 -17.84 -8.00
N PRO A 60 21.10 -17.80 -8.38
CA PRO A 60 21.92 -16.60 -8.23
C PRO A 60 21.40 -15.41 -9.04
N VAL A 61 20.99 -15.64 -10.30
CA VAL A 61 20.44 -14.59 -11.17
C VAL A 61 19.12 -14.06 -10.59
N LEU A 62 18.25 -14.96 -10.15
CA LEU A 62 16.99 -14.58 -9.51
C LEU A 62 17.22 -13.81 -8.20
N SER A 63 18.20 -14.22 -7.40
CA SER A 63 18.52 -13.57 -6.12
C SER A 63 19.02 -12.13 -6.32
N VAL A 64 19.75 -11.85 -7.40
CA VAL A 64 20.14 -10.47 -7.75
C VAL A 64 18.91 -9.63 -8.12
N ALA A 65 17.98 -10.19 -8.90
CA ALA A 65 16.73 -9.50 -9.23
C ALA A 65 15.88 -9.21 -7.97
N GLU A 66 15.75 -10.19 -7.07
CA GLU A 66 15.09 -10.01 -5.78
C GLU A 66 15.76 -8.91 -4.93
N LEU A 67 17.09 -8.83 -4.94
CA LEU A 67 17.85 -7.81 -4.22
C LEU A 67 17.56 -6.42 -4.76
N VAL A 68 17.59 -6.23 -6.08
CA VAL A 68 17.30 -4.94 -6.72
C VAL A 68 15.87 -4.51 -6.41
N ILE A 69 14.89 -5.39 -6.59
CA ILE A 69 13.48 -5.10 -6.31
C ILE A 69 13.28 -4.76 -4.82
N SER A 70 13.92 -5.51 -3.92
CA SER A 70 13.84 -5.25 -2.48
C SER A 70 14.49 -3.93 -2.10
N GLY A 71 15.61 -3.57 -2.73
CA GLY A 71 16.25 -2.26 -2.54
C GLY A 71 15.34 -1.11 -2.97
N VAL A 72 14.73 -1.20 -4.15
CA VAL A 72 13.75 -0.21 -4.63
C VAL A 72 12.54 -0.15 -3.68
N MET A 73 12.01 -1.28 -3.26
CA MET A 73 10.89 -1.35 -2.31
C MET A 73 11.24 -0.75 -0.95
N ALA A 74 12.47 -0.93 -0.45
CA ALA A 74 12.91 -0.36 0.81
C ALA A 74 12.96 1.17 0.74
N VAL A 75 13.52 1.71 -0.35
CA VAL A 75 13.51 3.16 -0.62
C VAL A 75 12.07 3.67 -0.68
N LEU A 76 11.23 3.03 -1.50
CA LEU A 76 9.82 3.41 -1.61
C LEU A 76 9.11 3.35 -0.26
N ALA A 77 9.29 2.30 0.54
CA ALA A 77 8.63 2.15 1.84
C ALA A 77 8.90 3.34 2.80
N VAL A 78 10.08 3.96 2.72
CA VAL A 78 10.44 5.13 3.52
C VAL A 78 9.85 6.42 2.93
N PHE A 79 9.90 6.60 1.61
CA PHE A 79 9.47 7.85 0.97
C PHE A 79 7.96 7.93 0.67
N LEU A 80 7.28 6.80 0.46
CA LEU A 80 5.86 6.76 0.11
C LEU A 80 4.97 7.44 1.15
N PRO A 81 5.17 7.24 2.48
CA PRO A 81 4.40 7.95 3.50
C PRO A 81 4.55 9.48 3.41
N LEU A 82 5.75 9.98 3.11
CA LEU A 82 5.98 11.42 2.92
C LEU A 82 5.27 11.95 1.67
N LEU A 83 5.34 11.22 0.55
CA LEU A 83 4.65 11.59 -0.69
C LEU A 83 3.12 11.59 -0.50
N MET A 84 2.59 10.60 0.22
CA MET A 84 1.17 10.53 0.56
C MET A 84 0.74 11.70 1.45
N ALA A 85 1.52 12.02 2.49
CA ALA A 85 1.25 13.17 3.34
C ALA A 85 1.22 14.48 2.53
N ALA A 86 2.23 14.71 1.69
CA ALA A 86 2.27 15.88 0.81
C ALA A 86 1.05 15.94 -0.13
N GLY A 87 0.65 14.81 -0.71
CA GLY A 87 -0.54 14.71 -1.55
C GLY A 87 -1.84 15.07 -0.80
N VAL A 88 -2.00 14.59 0.43
CA VAL A 88 -3.17 14.92 1.28
C VAL A 88 -3.20 16.42 1.58
N PHE A 89 -2.07 17.02 2.00
CA PHE A 89 -2.00 18.46 2.24
C PHE A 89 -2.37 19.28 1.01
N LEU A 90 -1.83 18.90 -0.16
CA LEU A 90 -2.11 19.58 -1.42
C LEU A 90 -3.59 19.45 -1.80
N GLY A 91 -4.17 18.25 -1.62
CA GLY A 91 -5.58 17.98 -1.87
C GLY A 91 -6.51 18.82 -0.98
N ILE A 92 -6.20 18.92 0.31
CA ILE A 92 -6.93 19.79 1.24
C ILE A 92 -6.79 21.26 0.85
N PHE A 93 -5.58 21.71 0.51
CA PHE A 93 -5.32 23.10 0.12
C PHE A 93 -6.11 23.49 -1.15
N PHE A 94 -6.00 22.72 -2.22
CA PHE A 94 -6.71 22.99 -3.47
C PHE A 94 -8.22 22.79 -3.35
N GLY A 95 -8.65 21.74 -2.64
CA GLY A 95 -10.06 21.46 -2.36
C GLY A 95 -10.70 22.59 -1.55
N GLY A 96 -10.05 22.98 -0.45
CA GLY A 96 -10.46 24.11 0.39
C GLY A 96 -10.53 25.41 -0.40
N ARG A 97 -9.47 25.76 -1.16
CA ARG A 97 -9.48 26.96 -2.01
C ARG A 97 -10.63 26.98 -3.01
N LYS A 98 -10.98 25.83 -3.60
CA LYS A 98 -12.11 25.70 -4.54
C LYS A 98 -13.45 25.89 -3.83
N VAL A 99 -13.59 25.35 -2.62
CA VAL A 99 -14.80 25.52 -1.79
C VAL A 99 -14.94 26.98 -1.34
N TYR A 100 -13.89 27.59 -0.80
CA TYR A 100 -13.90 29.01 -0.40
C TYR A 100 -14.24 29.94 -1.57
N ARG A 101 -13.67 29.71 -2.76
CA ARG A 101 -14.01 30.52 -3.94
C ARG A 101 -15.47 30.35 -4.37
N LYS A 102 -16.05 29.14 -4.22
CA LYS A 102 -17.47 28.90 -4.52
C LYS A 102 -18.40 29.54 -3.49
N LEU A 103 -18.01 29.56 -2.22
CA LEU A 103 -18.79 30.17 -1.14
C LEU A 103 -18.72 31.70 -1.20
N ALA A 104 -17.54 32.28 -1.46
CA ALA A 104 -17.37 33.73 -1.64
C ALA A 104 -18.03 34.27 -2.92
N ALA A 105 -18.29 33.42 -3.92
CA ALA A 105 -19.00 33.78 -5.13
C ALA A 105 -20.53 33.67 -5.02
N ARG A 106 -21.07 33.29 -3.85
CA ARG A 106 -22.51 33.39 -3.57
C ARG A 106 -22.77 34.77 -2.96
N PRO A 107 -23.41 35.71 -3.68
CA PRO A 107 -23.87 36.94 -3.07
C PRO A 107 -24.88 36.56 -1.99
N VAL A 108 -24.74 37.16 -0.81
CA VAL A 108 -25.74 37.09 0.26
C VAL A 108 -27.07 37.47 -0.38
N ALA A 109 -27.95 36.50 -0.58
CA ALA A 109 -29.29 36.75 -1.07
C ALA A 109 -29.95 37.69 -0.05
N GLU A 110 -30.27 38.89 -0.52
CA GLU A 110 -30.96 39.94 0.21
C GLU A 110 -32.20 39.34 0.88
N VAL A 111 -32.25 39.43 2.21
CA VAL A 111 -33.45 39.12 3.00
C VAL A 111 -34.22 40.44 3.12
N PRO A 112 -35.47 40.53 2.62
CA PRO A 112 -36.31 41.71 2.78
C PRO A 112 -36.78 41.92 4.22
#